data_AF-A0A381PR62-F1
#
_entry.id   AF-A0A381PR62-F1
#
_cell.length_a   1.000
_cell.length_b   1.000
_cell.length_c   1.000
_cell.angle_alpha   90.00
_cell.angle_beta   90.00
_cell.angle_gamma   90.00
#
_symmetry.space_group_name_H-M   'P 1'
#
loop_
_entity.id
_entity.type
_entity.pdbx_description
1 polymer ?
#
loop_
_entity_poly.entity_id
_entity_poly.type
_entity_poly.pdbx_seq_one_letter_code
_entity_poly.pdbx_strand_id
1 'polypeptide(L)'
;MDMMKIEEVVGDLILIVLHNHEPLQKIGIDQDKIFVRVKGYDENGMWIHHPGFQVPNITGKGRAKTKKVEASILIPWVFIVSLVHFPGAEGFDLPSPFDLHIGFK
;
A
#
# COMPACT_ATOMS: atom_id res chain seq x y z
N MET A 1 -10.57 25.76 -4.68
CA MET A 1 -9.43 24.83 -4.74
C MET A 1 -9.81 23.68 -3.85
N ASP A 2 -10.02 22.51 -4.44
CA ASP A 2 -10.22 21.30 -3.64
C ASP A 2 -8.92 21.01 -2.91
N MET A 3 -9.02 20.85 -1.59
CA MET A 3 -7.90 20.60 -0.71
C MET A 3 -7.52 19.13 -0.83
N MET A 4 -6.26 18.84 -1.16
CA MET A 4 -5.75 17.47 -1.18
C MET A 4 -5.90 16.83 0.19
N LYS A 5 -6.39 15.58 0.23
CA LYS A 5 -6.49 14.78 1.45
C LYS A 5 -5.97 13.37 1.23
N ILE A 6 -5.82 12.62 2.31
CA ILE A 6 -5.27 11.26 2.25
C ILE A 6 -6.28 10.25 1.67
N GLU A 7 -7.57 10.54 1.73
CA GLU A 7 -8.63 9.77 1.06
C GLU A 7 -8.39 9.67 -0.44
N GLU A 8 -7.90 10.76 -1.04
CA GLU A 8 -7.70 10.91 -2.48
C GLU A 8 -6.57 10.01 -3.00
N VAL A 9 -5.64 9.55 -2.15
CA VAL A 9 -4.57 8.64 -2.58
C VAL A 9 -4.97 7.16 -2.50
N VAL A 10 -6.18 6.83 -2.02
CA VAL A 10 -6.61 5.43 -1.91
C VAL A 10 -6.88 4.86 -3.29
N GLY A 11 -6.18 3.78 -3.63
CA GLY A 11 -6.24 3.15 -4.95
C GLY A 11 -5.02 3.45 -5.81
N ASP A 12 -4.35 4.58 -5.56
CA ASP A 12 -3.25 5.10 -6.36
C ASP A 12 -1.91 4.46 -6.05
N LEU A 13 -0.97 4.62 -7.00
CA LEU A 13 0.44 4.33 -6.81
C LEU A 13 1.14 5.60 -6.34
N ILE A 14 1.61 5.60 -5.09
CA ILE A 14 2.33 6.72 -4.49
C ILE A 14 3.75 6.33 -4.11
N LEU A 15 4.60 7.34 -3.87
CA LEU A 15 5.89 7.15 -3.24
C LEU A 15 5.79 7.46 -1.75
N ILE A 16 6.17 6.51 -0.90
CA ILE A 16 6.36 6.71 0.54
C ILE A 16 7.84 6.93 0.82
N VAL A 17 8.13 7.94 1.64
CA VAL A 17 9.43 8.13 2.28
C VAL A 17 9.32 7.68 3.74
N LEU A 18 10.20 6.76 4.14
CA LEU A 18 10.20 6.12 5.45
C LEU A 18 11.34 6.65 6.34
N HIS A 19 11.09 6.66 7.65
CA HIS A 19 12.09 6.92 8.70
C HIS A 19 12.36 5.64 9.48
N ASN A 20 13.62 5.41 9.86
CA ASN A 20 14.05 4.25 10.66
C ASN A 20 13.42 2.93 10.20
N HIS A 21 13.47 2.64 8.89
CA HIS A 21 12.73 1.52 8.29
C HIS A 21 13.34 0.13 8.55
N GLU A 22 14.44 0.03 9.29
CA GLU A 22 15.09 -1.24 9.63
C GLU A 22 14.13 -2.31 10.17
N PRO A 23 13.14 -2.01 11.04
CA PRO A 23 12.17 -3.01 11.48
C PRO A 23 11.29 -3.55 10.34
N LEU A 24 11.03 -2.75 9.30
CA LEU A 24 10.20 -3.11 8.15
C LEU A 24 10.93 -4.06 7.18
N GLN A 25 12.24 -4.23 7.28
CA GLN A 25 13.00 -5.23 6.53
C GLN A 25 12.49 -6.65 6.81
N LYS A 26 12.01 -6.91 8.04
CA LYS A 26 11.42 -8.20 8.44
C LYS A 26 10.18 -8.59 7.63
N ILE A 27 9.55 -7.62 6.98
CA ILE A 27 8.38 -7.79 6.11
C ILE A 27 8.71 -7.48 4.64
N GLY A 28 10.00 -7.40 4.28
CA GLY A 28 10.47 -7.24 2.91
C GLY A 28 10.53 -5.80 2.39
N ILE A 29 10.55 -4.82 3.29
CA ILE A 29 10.70 -3.39 2.94
C ILE A 29 12.13 -2.97 3.28
N ASP A 30 13.01 -3.06 2.30
CA ASP A 30 14.46 -2.85 2.49
C ASP A 30 14.93 -1.45 2.12
N GLN A 31 14.09 -0.68 1.44
CA GLN A 31 14.38 0.68 1.01
C GLN A 31 13.60 1.69 1.85
N ASP A 32 14.22 2.84 2.09
CA ASP A 32 13.61 3.99 2.75
C ASP A 32 12.64 4.76 1.84
N LYS A 33 12.64 4.44 0.54
CA LYS A 33 11.76 5.01 -0.48
C LYS A 33 11.11 3.89 -1.28
N ILE A 34 9.78 3.81 -1.24
CA ILE A 34 9.04 2.73 -1.90
C ILE A 34 7.84 3.27 -2.68
N PHE A 35 7.66 2.77 -3.90
CA PHE A 35 6.41 2.93 -4.63
C PHE A 35 5.44 1.84 -4.23
N VAL A 36 4.24 2.23 -3.83
CA VAL A 36 3.23 1.29 -3.35
C VAL A 36 1.85 1.69 -3.80
N ARG A 37 1.00 0.70 -4.04
CA ARG A 37 -0.43 0.93 -4.25
C ARG A 37 -1.13 1.03 -2.90
N VAL A 38 -1.84 2.12 -2.66
CA VAL A 38 -2.60 2.33 -1.41
C VAL A 38 -3.89 1.51 -1.46
N LYS A 39 -4.17 0.78 -0.38
CA LYS A 39 -5.42 0.04 -0.19
C LYS A 39 -6.40 0.76 0.75
N GLY A 40 -5.89 1.65 1.59
CA GLY A 40 -6.66 2.42 2.57
C GLY A 40 -5.74 2.99 3.64
N TYR A 41 -6.31 3.62 4.64
CA TYR A 41 -5.61 4.14 5.80
C TYR A 41 -6.56 4.15 7.00
N ASP A 42 -6.00 4.14 8.21
CA ASP A 42 -6.74 4.24 9.46
C ASP A 42 -5.92 5.02 10.51
N GLU A 43 -6.39 5.02 11.75
CA GLU A 43 -5.72 5.71 12.87
C GLU A 43 -4.31 5.19 13.16
N ASN A 44 -3.96 3.97 12.73
CA ASN A 44 -2.68 3.34 13.01
C ASN A 44 -1.67 3.52 11.88
N GLY A 45 -2.12 3.61 10.63
CA GLY A 45 -1.22 3.70 9.49
C GLY A 45 -1.90 3.65 8.13
N MET A 46 -1.08 3.40 7.11
CA MET A 46 -1.53 3.22 5.73
C MET A 46 -1.44 1.76 5.32
N TRP A 47 -2.51 1.24 4.74
CA TRP A 47 -2.54 -0.09 4.16
C TRP A 47 -2.02 -0.04 2.73
N ILE A 48 -1.00 -0.85 2.44
CA ILE A 48 -0.38 -0.95 1.12
C ILE A 48 -0.57 -2.35 0.54
N HIS A 49 -0.66 -2.44 -0.79
CA HIS A 49 -0.69 -3.71 -1.49
C HIS A 49 0.72 -4.32 -1.62
N HIS A 50 0.84 -5.62 -1.33
CA HIS A 50 2.05 -6.39 -1.56
C HIS A 50 1.74 -7.63 -2.42
N PRO A 51 2.26 -7.74 -3.66
CA PRO A 51 1.79 -8.73 -4.64
C PRO A 51 2.27 -10.17 -4.38
N GLY A 52 3.28 -10.38 -3.52
CA GLY A 52 3.88 -11.71 -3.36
C GLY A 52 4.56 -11.94 -2.02
N PHE A 53 3.83 -11.75 -0.92
CA PHE A 53 4.33 -11.96 0.43
C PHE A 53 4.56 -13.46 0.67
N GLN A 54 5.71 -13.82 1.23
CA GLN A 54 6.05 -15.22 1.48
C GLN A 54 5.42 -15.71 2.78
N VAL A 55 4.61 -16.77 2.70
CA VAL A 55 3.95 -17.40 3.86
C VAL A 55 4.24 -18.91 3.89
N PRO A 56 4.19 -19.56 5.07
CA PRO A 56 4.26 -21.01 5.16
C PRO A 56 3.16 -21.70 4.35
N ASN A 57 3.51 -22.80 3.68
CA ASN A 57 2.53 -23.61 2.97
C ASN A 57 1.81 -24.57 3.93
N ILE A 58 0.83 -24.04 4.66
CA ILE A 58 0.04 -24.82 5.65
C ILE A 58 -0.89 -25.86 5.03
N THR A 59 -1.18 -25.76 3.72
CA THR A 59 -2.10 -26.68 3.05
C THR A 59 -1.45 -28.02 2.69
N GLY A 60 -0.12 -28.11 2.75
CA GLY A 60 0.64 -29.31 2.37
C GLY A 60 0.52 -29.68 0.88
N LYS A 61 -0.21 -28.91 0.07
CA LYS A 61 -0.31 -29.13 -1.37
C LYS A 61 0.96 -28.62 -2.05
N GLY A 62 1.68 -29.53 -2.69
CA GLY A 62 2.94 -29.26 -3.38
C GLY A 62 4.18 -29.45 -2.50
N ARG A 63 5.35 -29.53 -3.15
CA ARG A 63 6.65 -29.76 -2.47
C ARG A 63 7.23 -28.53 -1.77
N ALA A 64 6.73 -27.33 -2.08
CA ALA A 64 7.28 -26.09 -1.56
C ALA A 64 6.85 -25.85 -0.10
N LYS A 65 7.83 -25.53 0.76
CA LYS A 65 7.61 -25.19 2.18
C LYS A 65 6.93 -23.84 2.38
N THR A 66 7.06 -22.94 1.40
CA THR A 66 6.45 -21.60 1.39
C THR A 66 5.69 -21.38 0.10
N LYS A 67 4.77 -20.42 0.12
CA LYS A 67 4.06 -19.92 -1.06
C LYS A 67 4.02 -18.40 -1.04
N LYS A 68 3.93 -17.78 -2.22
CA LYS A 68 3.65 -16.35 -2.35
C LYS A 68 2.15 -16.13 -2.39
N VAL A 69 1.68 -15.13 -1.66
CA VAL A 69 0.28 -14.69 -1.67
C VAL A 69 0.22 -13.18 -1.78
N GLU A 70 -0.85 -12.65 -2.36
CA GLU A 70 -1.14 -11.23 -2.21
C GLU A 70 -1.45 -10.93 -0.75
N ALA A 71 -0.92 -9.81 -0.27
CA ALA A 71 -1.12 -9.34 1.09
C ALA A 71 -1.44 -7.83 1.09
N SER A 72 -2.10 -7.40 2.16
CA SER A 72 -2.16 -5.99 2.54
C SER A 72 -1.31 -5.81 3.79
N ILE A 73 -0.43 -4.82 3.77
CA ILE A 73 0.52 -4.54 4.85
C ILE A 73 0.18 -3.17 5.43
N LEU A 74 0.05 -3.07 6.75
CA LEU A 74 -0.05 -1.79 7.44
C LEU A 74 1.35 -1.23 7.65
N ILE A 75 1.61 -0.02 7.13
CA ILE A 75 2.78 0.78 7.48
C ILE A 75 2.35 1.79 8.54
N PRO A 76 2.80 1.65 9.80
CA PRO A 76 2.42 2.57 10.86
C PRO A 76 2.87 4.00 10.57
N TRP A 77 2.08 4.98 10.99
CA TRP A 77 2.38 6.41 10.76
C TRP A 77 3.76 6.84 11.28
N VAL A 78 4.22 6.24 12.39
CA VAL A 78 5.54 6.54 12.98
C VAL A 78 6.72 6.28 12.03
N PHE A 79 6.53 5.42 11.02
CA PHE A 79 7.56 5.16 10.01
C PHE A 79 7.45 6.07 8.79
N ILE A 80 6.35 6.80 8.60
CA ILE A 80 6.09 7.59 7.38
C ILE A 80 6.53 9.03 7.61
N VAL A 81 7.49 9.49 6.81
CA VAL A 81 7.94 10.89 6.80
C VAL A 81 7.09 11.72 5.86
N SER A 82 6.84 11.19 4.66
CA SER A 82 6.16 11.93 3.60
C SER A 82 5.53 10.98 2.60
N LEU A 83 4.47 11.45 1.96
CA LEU A 83 3.77 10.82 0.84
C LEU A 83 3.88 11.74 -0.38
N VAL A 84 4.24 11.18 -1.54
CA VAL A 84 4.23 11.91 -2.81
C VAL A 84 3.17 11.29 -3.71
N HIS A 85 2.17 12.11 -4.03
CA HIS A 85 1.11 11.80 -5.00
C HIS A 85 1.46 12.37 -6.37
N PHE A 86 0.94 11.76 -7.43
CA PHE A 86 1.26 12.09 -8.81
C PHE A 86 -0.03 12.35 -9.62
N PRO A 87 -0.78 13.42 -9.30
CA PRO A 87 -2.07 13.68 -9.93
C PRO A 87 -1.93 13.89 -11.44
N GLY A 88 -2.79 13.25 -12.22
CA GLY A 88 -2.80 13.28 -13.68
C GLY A 88 -1.68 12.50 -14.36
N ALA A 89 -0.81 11.80 -13.61
CA ALA A 89 0.23 10.96 -14.18
C ALA A 89 -0.32 9.58 -14.57
N GLU A 90 -0.20 9.24 -15.85
CA GLU A 90 -0.69 7.97 -16.40
C GLU A 90 -0.07 6.77 -15.66
N GLY A 91 -0.93 5.90 -15.12
CA GLY A 91 -0.51 4.69 -14.39
C GLY A 91 -0.20 4.90 -12.91
N PHE A 92 -0.25 6.14 -12.40
CA PHE A 92 -0.03 6.47 -10.98
C PHE A 92 -1.30 6.93 -10.28
N ASP A 93 -2.12 7.71 -10.98
CA ASP A 93 -3.38 8.27 -10.52
C ASP A 93 -4.56 7.45 -11.09
N LEU A 94 -5.39 6.90 -10.21
CA LEU A 94 -6.54 6.08 -10.54
C LEU A 94 -7.80 6.72 -9.95
N PRO A 95 -8.96 6.56 -10.60
CA PRO A 95 -10.19 7.13 -10.06
C PRO A 95 -10.45 6.61 -8.64
N SER A 96 -10.64 7.55 -7.72
CA SER A 96 -10.91 7.26 -6.32
C SER A 96 -12.05 6.26 -6.20
N PRO A 97 -11.90 5.19 -5.40
CA PRO A 97 -12.96 4.22 -5.19
C PRO A 97 -14.16 4.83 -4.46
N PHE A 98 -13.99 6.01 -3.84
CA PHE A 98 -15.05 6.75 -3.14
C PHE A 98 -15.82 7.70 -4.07
N ASP A 99 -15.25 8.06 -5.23
CA ASP A 99 -15.93 8.86 -6.25
C ASP A 99 -16.79 8.00 -7.18
N LEU A 100 -16.63 6.68 -7.12
CA LEU A 100 -17.47 5.72 -7.81
C LEU A 100 -18.88 5.75 -7.20
N HIS A 101 -19.78 6.50 -7.83
CA HIS A 101 -21.20 6.47 -7.56
C HIS A 101 -21.77 5.11 -8.01
N ILE A 102 -21.70 4.11 -7.14
CA ILE A 102 -22.34 2.81 -7.39
C ILE A 102 -23.83 2.92 -7.04
N GLY A 103 -24.65 3.30 -8.04
CA GLY A 103 -26.10 3.03 -8.04
C GLY A 103 -27.04 4.18 -7.62
N PHE A 104 -27.73 4.70 -8.65
CA PHE A 104 -28.98 5.47 -8.71
C PHE A 104 -29.10 6.83 -7.98
N LYS A 105 -29.40 7.87 -8.78
CA LYS A 105 -29.94 9.16 -8.31
C LYS A 105 -31.28 8.98 -7.61
#